data_AF-A0A147DSV6-F1
#
_entry.id   AF-A0A147DSV6-F1
#
_cell.length_a   1.000
_cell.length_b   1.000
_cell.length_c   1.000
_cell.angle_alpha   90.00
_cell.angle_beta   90.00
_cell.angle_gamma   90.00
#
_symmetry.space_group_name_H-M   'P 1'
#
loop_
_entity.id
_entity.type
_entity.pdbx_description
1 polymer ?
#
loop_
_entity_poly.entity_id
_entity_poly.type
_entity_poly.pdbx_seq_one_letter_code
_entity_poly.pdbx_strand_id
1 'polypeptide(L)' 'MSTRSTQEAFQRVLGVTPMQYVQQHRMERVRADLLEVDPATTTFAQVARRWGYLHVGRFSGAYRARFGEFPRDSLHR' A
#
# COMPACT_ATOMS: atom_id res chain seq x y z
N MET A 1 -25.99 -14.85 2.44
CA MET A 1 -24.66 -15.14 1.87
C MET A 1 -23.62 -14.76 2.91
N SER A 2 -23.04 -15.77 3.58
CA SER A 2 -22.16 -15.57 4.74
C SER A 2 -20.71 -15.30 4.32
N THR A 3 -20.05 -14.39 5.02
CA THR A 3 -18.66 -13.95 4.83
C THR A 3 -17.61 -15.07 4.74
N ARG A 4 -17.91 -16.27 5.24
CA ARG A 4 -17.04 -17.46 5.13
C ARG A 4 -16.85 -17.97 3.71
N SER A 5 -17.89 -17.97 2.87
CA SER A 5 -17.78 -18.54 1.51
C SER A 5 -16.86 -17.71 0.60
N THR A 6 -16.78 -16.40 0.85
CA THR A 6 -15.94 -15.48 0.07
C THR A 6 -14.48 -15.53 0.50
N GLN A 7 -14.20 -15.74 1.79
CA GLN A 7 -12.83 -15.90 2.30
C GLN A 7 -12.16 -17.19 1.78
N GLU A 8 -12.90 -18.31 1.77
CA GLU A 8 -12.37 -19.60 1.31
C GLU A 8 -12.11 -19.65 -0.20
N ALA A 9 -12.92 -18.95 -0.99
CA ALA A 9 -12.74 -18.88 -2.45
C ALA A 9 -11.47 -18.10 -2.84
N PHE A 10 -11.15 -17.02 -2.11
CA PHE A 10 -9.95 -16.22 -2.38
C PHE A 10 -8.65 -16.93 -1.95
N GLN A 11 -8.65 -17.63 -0.82
CA GLN A 11 -7.48 -18.40 -0.39
C GLN A 11 -7.14 -19.53 -1.37
N ARG A 12 -8.15 -20.18 -1.97
CA ARG A 12 -7.96 -21.30 -2.91
C ARG A 12 -7.45 -20.91 -4.29
N VAL A 13 -7.63 -19.66 -4.73
CA VAL A 13 -7.32 -19.24 -6.11
C VAL A 13 -6.02 -18.42 -6.22
N LEU A 14 -5.60 -17.69 -5.17
CA LEU A 14 -4.50 -16.73 -5.28
C LEU A 14 -3.32 -16.96 -4.31
N GLY A 15 -3.42 -17.89 -3.35
CA GLY A 15 -2.38 -18.11 -2.33
C GLY A 15 -2.16 -16.90 -1.40
N VAL A 16 -2.99 -15.86 -1.54
CA VAL A 16 -3.02 -14.65 -0.72
C VAL A 16 -4.45 -14.41 -0.26
N THR A 17 -4.60 -14.00 1.00
CA THR A 17 -5.90 -13.59 1.55
C THR A 17 -6.45 -12.39 0.74
N PRO A 18 -7.78 -12.21 0.63
CA PRO A 18 -8.36 -11.05 -0.07
C PRO A 18 -7.79 -9.70 0.44
N MET A 19 -7.46 -9.65 1.73
CA MET A 19 -6.82 -8.49 2.35
C MET A 19 -5.42 -8.19 1.81
N GLN A 20 -4.62 -9.22 1.51
CA GLN A 20 -3.29 -9.05 0.93
C GLN A 20 -3.38 -8.54 -0.51
N TYR A 21 -4.33 -9.02 -1.31
CA TYR A 21 -4.55 -8.49 -2.67
C TYR A 21 -4.92 -7.00 -2.65
N VAL A 22 -5.89 -6.62 -1.81
CA VAL A 22 -6.27 -5.21 -1.63
C VAL A 22 -5.09 -4.37 -1.13
N GLN A 23 -4.31 -4.91 -0.19
CA GLN A 23 -3.12 -4.23 0.32
C GLN A 23 -2.06 -4.05 -0.76
N GLN A 24 -1.91 -5.02 -1.67
CA GLN A 24 -0.98 -4.90 -2.78
C GLN A 24 -1.42 -3.79 -3.76
N HIS A 25 -2.70 -3.76 -4.14
CA HIS A 25 -3.25 -2.71 -5.00
C HIS A 25 -3.12 -1.32 -4.37
N ARG A 26 -3.40 -1.19 -3.07
CA ARG A 26 -3.23 0.08 -2.35
C ARG A 26 -1.78 0.56 -2.39
N MET A 27 -0.81 -0.34 -2.22
CA MET A 27 0.60 0.04 -2.23
C MET A 27 1.08 0.56 -3.60
N GLU A 28 0.55 0.02 -4.70
CA GLU A 28 0.84 0.54 -6.05
C GLU A 28 0.26 1.93 -6.24
N ARG A 29 -0.99 2.14 -5.80
CA ARG A 29 -1.63 3.46 -5.86
C ARG A 29 -0.93 4.49 -4.99
N VAL A 30 -0.43 4.10 -3.82
CA VAL A 30 0.40 4.97 -2.98
C VAL A 30 1.64 5.42 -3.75
N ARG A 31 2.33 4.51 -4.45
CA ARG A 31 3.52 4.87 -5.23
C ARG A 31 3.18 5.85 -6.37
N ALA A 32 2.07 5.62 -7.08
CA ALA A 32 1.62 6.54 -8.12
C ALA A 32 1.35 7.94 -7.54
N ASP A 33 0.58 8.03 -6.45
CA ASP A 33 0.33 9.32 -5.79
C ASP A 33 1.63 10.00 -5.33
N LEU A 34 2.59 9.25 -4.78
CA LEU A 34 3.88 9.82 -4.34
C LEU A 34 4.69 10.44 -5.49
N LEU A 35 4.56 9.90 -6.70
CA LEU A 35 5.26 10.41 -7.89
C LEU A 35 4.55 11.59 -8.55
N GLU A 36 3.27 11.81 -8.24
CA GLU A 36 2.46 12.89 -8.83
C GLU A 36 2.33 14.12 -7.92
N VAL A 37 2.43 13.94 -6.60
CA VAL A 37 2.28 15.04 -5.63
C VAL A 37 3.55 15.89 -5.53
N ASP A 38 3.38 17.17 -5.23
CA ASP A 38 4.49 18.08 -4.97
C ASP A 38 5.12 17.82 -3.58
N PRO A 39 6.42 17.47 -3.50
CA PRO A 39 7.13 17.23 -2.24
C PRO A 39 7.24 18.47 -1.35
N ALA A 40 7.08 19.68 -1.91
CA ALA A 40 7.12 20.92 -1.14
C ALA A 40 5.84 21.14 -0.32
N THR A 41 4.72 20.52 -0.72
CA THR A 41 3.41 20.71 -0.08
C THR A 41 2.90 19.46 0.62
N THR A 42 3.45 18.28 0.27
CA THR A 42 2.96 16.99 0.75
C THR A 42 4.09 16.11 1.26
N THR A 43 3.78 15.33 2.30
CA THR A 43 4.69 14.31 2.84
C THR A 43 4.22 12.90 2.49
N PHE A 44 5.16 11.96 2.39
CA PHE A 44 4.81 10.57 2.14
C PHE A 44 3.90 9.98 3.23
N ALA A 45 3.99 10.50 4.47
CA ALA A 45 3.16 10.08 5.59
C ALA A 45 1.69 10.50 5.40
N GLN A 46 1.43 11.68 4.83
CA GLN A 46 0.07 12.12 4.50
C GLN A 46 -0.54 11.26 3.39
N VAL A 47 0.24 10.96 2.34
CA VAL A 47 -0.19 10.06 1.25
C VAL A 47 -0.50 8.67 1.82
N ALA A 48 0.39 8.10 2.62
CA ALA A 48 0.19 6.79 3.25
C ALA A 48 -1.11 6.75 4.09
N ARG A 49 -1.38 7.80 4.89
CA ARG A 49 -2.61 7.91 5.70
C ARG A 49 -3.87 7.97 4.84
N ARG A 50 -3.85 8.68 3.69
CA ARG A 50 -4.97 8.73 2.74
C ARG A 50 -5.39 7.35 2.24
N TRP A 51 -4.41 6.45 2.09
CA TRP A 51 -4.63 5.05 1.68
C TRP A 51 -4.85 4.07 2.84
N GLY A 52 -4.97 4.57 4.07
CA GLY A 52 -5.29 3.80 5.26
C GLY A 52 -4.08 3.21 5.99
N TYR A 53 -2.85 3.65 5.70
CA TYR A 53 -1.66 3.26 6.45
C TYR A 53 -1.46 4.19 7.64
N LEU A 54 -1.94 3.77 8.81
CA LEU A 54 -1.83 4.55 10.05
C LEU A 54 -0.42 4.53 10.66
N HIS A 55 0.30 3.42 10.52
CA HIS A 55 1.63 3.22 11.10
C HIS A 55 2.73 3.45 10.07
N VAL A 56 3.27 4.67 10.05
CA VAL A 56 4.24 5.14 9.04
C VAL A 56 5.50 4.26 8.99
N GLY A 57 6.07 3.86 10.13
CA GLY A 57 7.27 3.01 10.15
C GLY A 57 7.05 1.62 9.52
N ARG A 58 5.91 0.99 9.84
CA ARG A 58 5.53 -0.31 9.25
C ARG A 58 5.25 -0.18 7.76
N PHE A 59 4.60 0.90 7.35
CA PHE A 59 4.39 1.23 5.94
C PHE A 59 5.72 1.40 5.20
N SER A 60 6.65 2.22 5.71
CA SER A 60 7.94 2.44 5.06
C SER A 60 8.75 1.16 4.89
N GLY A 61 8.72 0.26 5.89
CA GLY A 61 9.34 -1.05 5.79
C GLY A 61 8.70 -1.93 4.71
N ALA A 62 7.36 -2.01 4.68
CA ALA A 62 6.64 -2.77 3.66
C ALA A 62 6.81 -2.20 2.25
N TYR A 63 6.86 -0.87 2.12
CA TYR A 63 7.09 -0.16 0.87
C TYR A 63 8.48 -0.48 0.32
N ARG A 64 9.52 -0.36 1.16
CA ARG A 64 10.90 -0.71 0.77
C ARG A 64 11.04 -2.17 0.40
N ALA A 65 10.43 -3.08 1.15
CA ALA A 65 10.46 -4.51 0.84
C ALA A 65 9.86 -4.82 -0.54
N ARG A 66 8.92 -4.00 -1.02
CA ARG A 66 8.28 -4.18 -2.33
C ARG A 66 9.00 -3.46 -3.47
N PHE A 67 9.41 -2.21 -3.29
CA PHE A 67 9.91 -1.36 -4.36
C PHE A 67 11.42 -1.12 -4.34
N GLY A 68 12.12 -1.60 -3.31
CA GLY A 68 13.57 -1.44 -3.16
C GLY A 68 14.03 -0.05 -2.69
N GLU A 69 13.13 0.92 -2.62
CA GLU A 69 13.40 2.31 -2.21
C GLU A 69 12.48 2.74 -1.07
N PHE A 70 12.84 3.79 -0.32
CA PHE A 70 11.93 4.33 0.69
C PHE A 70 10.87 5.22 0.04
N PRO A 71 9.67 5.34 0.63
CA PRO A 71 8.60 6.18 0.08
C PRO A 71 8.99 7.66 -0.02
N ARG A 72 9.92 8.12 0.82
CA ARG A 72 10.51 9.47 0.70
C ARG A 72 11.31 9.62 -0.60
N ASP A 73 11.98 8.57 -1.06
CA ASP A 73 12.86 8.63 -2.23
C ASP A 73 11.98 8.67 -3.49
N SER A 74 10.88 7.90 -3.51
CA SER A 74 9.87 8.00 -4.57
C SER A 74 9.19 9.37 -4.61
N LEU A 75 8.96 10.01 -3.46
CA LEU A 75 8.38 11.35 -3.41
C LEU A 75 9.31 12.40 -4.04
N HIS A 76 10.63 12.27 -3.87
CA HIS A 76 11.60 13.24 -4.41
C HIS A 76 12.11 12.92 -5.82
N ARG A 77 11.44 12.04 -6.55
CA ARG A 77 11.79 11.66 -7.93
C ARG A 77 11.03 12.51 -8.93
#